data_AF-A0A8H7DJL4-F1
#
_entry.id   AF-A0A8H7DJL4-F1
#
_cell.length_a   1.000
_cell.length_b   1.000
_cell.length_c   1.000
_cell.angle_alpha   90.00
_cell.angle_beta   90.00
_cell.angle_gamma   90.00
#
_symmetry.space_group_name_H-M   'P 1'
#
loop_
_entity.id
_entity.type
_entity.pdbx_description
1 polymer ?
#
loop_
_entity_poly.entity_id
_entity_poly.type
_entity_poly.pdbx_seq_one_letter_code
_entity_poly.pdbx_strand_id
1 'polypeptide(L)'
;MPSWLPSAVLPHKHTPSPAGMRTIPCTAVDRFFANGLVPTLGLVINARLDTKILEESLSRLIEHKFPRAGARLAFRNGAYEFQIPETFDAKTPPAAFTVDDYDEAYNRAGRPQIPSSLTGSQPAIIPLPELDQFFRSKTCPKTEAEFLKPNVPLLHIHFTVFHDLTFIGATGSHMGFDLLGIAVLLGAWTRVINGDDFDAIPGMEWDAQPFAHYVPAPDSSLVTPIRTSLRGFFELGWLSQISFMGQFMLSNLLDPKAVGYVVRVPKAPFGCAAYIGPYPNADNA
;
A
#
# COMPACT_ATOMS: atom_id res chain seq x y z
N MET A 1 -4.29 -19.92 51.80
CA MET A 1 -4.97 -20.42 50.58
C MET A 1 -4.64 -19.46 49.44
N PRO A 2 -3.96 -19.88 48.37
CA PRO A 2 -3.58 -18.97 47.31
C PRO A 2 -4.75 -18.77 46.33
N SER A 3 -5.03 -17.51 45.99
CA SER A 3 -6.09 -17.07 45.09
C SER A 3 -5.69 -17.26 43.62
N TRP A 4 -6.16 -18.34 43.02
CA TRP A 4 -6.01 -18.63 41.58
C TRP A 4 -7.36 -18.57 40.86
N LEU A 5 -8.14 -17.52 41.10
CA LEU A 5 -9.29 -17.24 40.24
C LEU A 5 -8.81 -16.39 39.05
N PRO A 6 -9.06 -16.80 37.80
CA PRO A 6 -8.81 -15.95 36.66
C PRO A 6 -9.68 -14.70 36.81
N SER A 7 -9.06 -13.52 36.73
CA SER A 7 -9.77 -12.25 36.64
C SER A 7 -10.84 -12.38 35.57
N ALA A 8 -12.11 -12.25 35.97
CA ALA A 8 -13.24 -12.25 35.06
C ALA A 8 -12.93 -11.25 33.94
N VAL A 9 -12.90 -11.74 32.69
CA VAL A 9 -12.85 -10.88 31.51
C VAL A 9 -14.12 -10.05 31.55
N LEU A 10 -13.99 -8.81 32.00
CA LEU A 10 -15.07 -7.84 31.93
C LEU A 10 -15.50 -7.78 30.45
N PRO A 11 -16.81 -7.85 30.15
CA PRO A 11 -17.27 -7.70 28.77
C PRO A 11 -16.76 -6.34 28.29
N HIS A 12 -15.84 -6.36 27.32
CA HIS A 12 -15.39 -5.14 26.66
C HIS A 12 -16.65 -4.45 26.14
N LYS A 13 -16.94 -3.24 26.66
CA LYS A 13 -18.03 -2.41 26.13
C LYS A 13 -17.75 -2.20 24.65
N HIS A 14 -18.52 -2.89 23.81
CA HIS A 14 -18.39 -2.78 22.37
C HIS A 14 -18.74 -1.36 21.97
N THR A 15 -17.74 -0.61 21.53
CA THR A 15 -17.95 0.76 21.08
C THR A 15 -18.46 0.69 19.63
N PRO A 16 -19.60 1.31 19.28
CA PRO A 16 -20.15 1.29 17.92
C PRO A 16 -19.18 1.97 16.94
N SER A 17 -19.23 1.62 15.66
CA SER A 17 -18.41 2.25 14.62
C SER A 17 -18.51 3.79 14.67
N PRO A 18 -17.43 4.53 14.37
CA PRO A 18 -17.49 5.97 14.33
C PRO A 18 -18.52 6.43 13.29
N ALA A 19 -19.27 7.49 13.60
CA ALA A 19 -20.25 8.02 12.66
C ALA A 19 -19.59 8.45 11.34
N GLY A 20 -20.22 8.15 10.20
CA GLY A 20 -19.70 8.47 8.87
C GLY A 20 -18.48 7.65 8.45
N MET A 21 -18.16 6.57 9.16
CA MET A 21 -17.05 5.67 8.86
C MET A 21 -17.56 4.24 8.72
N ARG A 22 -17.24 3.61 7.60
CA ARG A 22 -17.35 2.16 7.43
C ARG A 22 -16.15 1.49 8.07
N THR A 23 -16.39 0.42 8.83
CA THR A 23 -15.32 -0.28 9.57
C THR A 23 -15.12 -1.68 9.01
N ILE A 24 -13.87 -2.07 8.77
CA ILE A 24 -13.48 -3.41 8.34
C ILE A 24 -12.44 -3.95 9.33
N PRO A 25 -12.67 -5.11 9.97
CA PRO A 25 -11.68 -5.70 10.85
C PRO A 25 -10.42 -6.07 10.06
N CYS A 26 -9.24 -5.80 10.62
CA CYS A 26 -7.99 -6.30 10.05
C CYS A 26 -7.93 -7.83 10.23
N THR A 27 -7.60 -8.53 9.16
CA THR A 27 -7.43 -9.98 9.16
C THR A 27 -6.11 -10.39 9.80
N ALA A 28 -5.95 -11.68 10.09
CA ALA A 28 -4.66 -12.22 10.53
C ALA A 28 -3.55 -11.98 9.50
N VAL A 29 -3.88 -12.00 8.20
CA VAL A 29 -2.92 -11.75 7.11
C VAL A 29 -2.44 -10.30 7.13
N ASP A 30 -3.36 -9.34 7.36
CA ASP A 30 -3.03 -7.93 7.50
C ASP A 30 -2.07 -7.67 8.67
N ARG A 31 -2.01 -8.55 9.68
CA ARG A 31 -1.16 -8.38 10.87
C ARG A 31 0.16 -9.17 10.81
N PHE A 32 0.14 -10.37 10.23
CA PHE A 32 1.21 -11.38 10.42
C PHE A 32 2.59 -10.93 9.90
N PHE A 33 2.65 -10.18 8.79
CA PHE A 33 3.91 -9.69 8.20
C PHE A 33 4.13 -8.17 8.30
N ALA A 34 3.18 -7.44 8.88
CA ALA A 34 3.04 -6.01 8.64
C ALA A 34 3.09 -5.13 9.90
N ASN A 35 3.05 -5.75 11.08
CA ASN A 35 3.05 -5.02 12.35
C ASN A 35 4.35 -4.21 12.49
N GLY A 36 4.22 -2.90 12.69
CA GLY A 36 5.33 -1.95 12.82
C GLY A 36 6.00 -1.53 11.50
N LEU A 37 5.64 -2.12 10.35
CA LEU A 37 6.31 -1.84 9.08
C LEU A 37 5.60 -0.71 8.31
N VAL A 38 6.36 0.32 7.97
CA VAL A 38 5.90 1.49 7.20
C VAL A 38 6.74 1.64 5.94
N PRO A 39 6.41 0.91 4.85
CA PRO A 39 7.14 1.01 3.59
C PRO A 39 6.86 2.34 2.88
N THR A 40 7.87 2.82 2.16
CA THR A 40 7.73 3.87 1.15
C THR A 40 8.12 3.28 -0.20
N LEU A 41 7.21 3.30 -1.17
CA LEU A 41 7.50 3.03 -2.56
C LEU A 41 7.92 4.33 -3.24
N GLY A 42 9.14 4.37 -3.76
CA GLY A 42 9.68 5.52 -4.49
C GLY A 42 9.65 5.32 -6.00
N LEU A 43 9.17 6.33 -6.73
CA LEU A 43 9.25 6.45 -8.18
C LEU A 43 10.09 7.68 -8.55
N VAL A 44 10.99 7.51 -9.51
CA VAL A 44 11.79 8.60 -10.07
C VAL A 44 11.41 8.77 -11.54
N ILE A 45 10.90 9.95 -11.88
CA ILE A 45 10.43 10.28 -13.23
C ILE A 45 11.31 11.39 -13.79
N ASN A 46 11.90 11.18 -14.96
CA ASN A 46 12.77 12.14 -15.64
C ASN A 46 11.96 13.24 -16.36
N ALA A 47 11.05 13.86 -15.64
CA ALA A 47 10.23 14.98 -16.09
C ALA A 47 9.68 15.74 -14.88
N ARG A 48 9.39 17.03 -15.07
CA ARG A 48 8.54 17.79 -14.16
C ARG A 48 7.08 17.36 -14.35
N LEU A 49 6.44 16.89 -13.28
CA LEU A 49 5.03 16.48 -13.30
C LEU A 49 4.14 17.55 -12.66
N ASP A 50 2.90 17.67 -13.15
CA ASP A 50 1.86 18.48 -12.52
C ASP A 50 1.28 17.71 -11.33
N THR A 51 1.65 18.13 -10.11
CA THR A 51 1.23 17.44 -8.88
C THR A 51 -0.27 17.56 -8.64
N LYS A 52 -0.93 18.62 -9.12
CA LYS A 52 -2.37 18.79 -8.94
C LYS A 52 -3.15 17.74 -9.73
N ILE A 53 -2.74 17.47 -10.97
CA ILE A 53 -3.33 16.38 -11.77
C ILE A 53 -3.14 15.04 -11.08
N LEU A 54 -1.96 14.79 -10.53
CA LEU A 54 -1.65 13.56 -9.78
C LEU A 54 -2.53 13.42 -8.53
N GLU A 55 -2.66 14.47 -7.72
CA GLU A 55 -3.48 14.50 -6.51
C GLU A 55 -4.96 14.29 -6.81
N GLU A 56 -5.51 15.03 -7.77
CA GLU A 56 -6.93 14.96 -8.14
C GLU A 56 -7.29 13.59 -8.72
N SER A 57 -6.44 13.04 -9.60
CA SER A 57 -6.66 11.71 -10.19
C SER A 57 -6.59 10.59 -9.17
N LEU A 58 -5.64 10.62 -8.22
CA LEU A 58 -5.57 9.61 -7.16
C LEU A 58 -6.74 9.74 -6.20
N SER A 59 -7.11 10.96 -5.81
CA SER A 59 -8.23 11.22 -4.92
C SER A 59 -9.53 10.67 -5.50
N ARG A 60 -9.81 10.96 -6.77
CA ARG A 60 -10.96 10.43 -7.50
C ARG A 60 -10.93 8.90 -7.61
N LEU A 61 -9.76 8.31 -7.85
CA LEU A 61 -9.60 6.86 -7.91
C LEU A 61 -9.94 6.19 -6.57
N ILE A 62 -9.40 6.73 -5.47
CA ILE A 62 -9.66 6.22 -4.12
C ILE A 62 -11.15 6.34 -3.80
N GLU A 63 -11.74 7.51 -4.04
CA GLU A 63 -13.15 7.76 -3.71
C GLU A 63 -14.11 6.79 -4.40
N HIS A 64 -13.90 6.51 -5.70
CA HIS A 64 -14.89 5.77 -6.48
C HIS A 64 -14.54 4.30 -6.76
N LYS A 65 -13.26 3.93 -6.68
CA LYS A 65 -12.78 2.61 -7.12
C LYS A 65 -11.93 1.90 -6.08
N PHE A 66 -11.22 2.63 -5.21
CA PHE A 66 -10.27 2.06 -4.23
C PHE A 66 -10.47 2.65 -2.81
N PRO A 67 -11.68 2.64 -2.25
CA PRO A 67 -11.97 3.38 -1.01
C PRO A 67 -11.18 2.88 0.21
N ARG A 68 -10.78 1.59 0.21
CA ARG A 68 -9.91 1.01 1.26
C ARG A 68 -8.52 1.66 1.28
N ALA A 69 -8.03 2.17 0.16
CA ALA A 69 -6.75 2.89 0.14
C ALA A 69 -6.80 4.20 0.95
N GLY A 70 -7.99 4.78 1.05
CA GLY A 70 -8.29 5.89 1.94
C GLY A 70 -8.76 5.45 3.32
N ALA A 71 -8.38 4.27 3.82
CA ALA A 71 -8.69 3.91 5.20
C ALA A 71 -7.87 4.71 6.21
N ARG A 72 -8.25 4.60 7.48
CA ARG A 72 -7.47 4.97 8.66
C ARG A 72 -7.33 3.74 9.52
N LEU A 73 -6.17 3.58 10.14
CA LEU A 73 -5.93 2.45 11.02
C LEU A 73 -6.39 2.81 12.44
N ALA A 74 -7.14 1.93 13.09
CA ALA A 74 -7.55 2.10 14.47
C ALA A 74 -7.40 0.79 15.26
N PHE A 75 -7.19 0.92 16.57
CA PHE A 75 -7.27 -0.19 17.52
C PHE A 75 -8.42 0.04 18.48
N ARG A 76 -9.52 -0.72 18.29
CA ARG A 76 -10.77 -0.55 19.04
C ARG A 76 -11.35 -1.90 19.40
N ASN A 77 -12.05 -1.96 20.54
CA ASN A 77 -12.68 -3.19 21.02
C ASN A 77 -11.72 -4.41 21.08
N GLY A 78 -10.42 -4.18 21.28
CA GLY A 78 -9.39 -5.23 21.33
C GLY A 78 -8.90 -5.74 19.98
N ALA A 79 -9.32 -5.13 18.86
CA ALA A 79 -8.93 -5.52 17.51
C ALA A 79 -8.46 -4.31 16.68
N TYR A 80 -7.64 -4.59 15.67
CA TYR A 80 -7.33 -3.61 14.63
C TYR A 80 -8.45 -3.55 13.61
N GLU A 81 -8.76 -2.36 13.14
CA GLU A 81 -9.77 -2.11 12.12
C GLU A 81 -9.33 -1.00 11.15
N PHE A 82 -9.73 -1.15 9.89
CA PHE A 82 -9.72 -0.09 8.89
C PHE A 82 -11.01 0.73 9.02
N GLN A 83 -10.88 2.03 9.19
CA GLN A 83 -11.97 2.99 9.18
C GLN A 83 -11.94 3.76 7.86
N ILE A 84 -12.92 3.52 7.00
CA ILE A 84 -13.05 4.14 5.68
C ILE A 84 -14.15 5.20 5.77
N PRO A 85 -13.87 6.48 5.52
CA PRO A 85 -14.90 7.50 5.42
C PRO A 85 -15.96 7.13 4.39
N GLU A 86 -17.24 7.35 4.69
CA GLU A 86 -18.32 7.18 3.71
C GLU A 86 -18.23 8.22 2.59
N THR A 87 -17.68 9.39 2.91
CA THR A 87 -17.38 10.47 1.98
C THR A 87 -16.01 11.03 2.32
N PHE A 88 -15.20 11.34 1.31
CA PHE A 88 -13.92 12.02 1.51
C PHE A 88 -14.10 13.53 1.36
N ASP A 89 -13.46 14.29 2.23
CA ASP A 89 -13.48 15.75 2.20
C ASP A 89 -12.16 16.34 2.73
N ALA A 90 -12.08 17.67 2.84
CA ALA A 90 -10.89 18.34 3.36
C ALA A 90 -10.54 17.95 4.82
N LYS A 91 -11.52 17.49 5.61
CA LYS A 91 -11.28 17.01 6.98
C LYS A 91 -10.86 15.54 6.99
N THR A 92 -11.32 14.76 6.03
CA THR A 92 -11.10 13.32 5.89
C THR A 92 -10.62 13.01 4.47
N PRO A 93 -9.41 13.46 4.08
CA PRO A 93 -8.96 13.32 2.70
C PRO A 93 -8.70 11.84 2.35
N PRO A 94 -8.76 11.46 1.06
CA PRO A 94 -8.54 10.08 0.61
C PRO A 94 -7.08 9.64 0.80
N ALA A 95 -6.14 10.58 0.73
CA ALA A 95 -4.73 10.38 1.08
C ALA A 95 -4.17 11.70 1.62
N ALA A 96 -3.04 11.63 2.32
CA ALA A 96 -2.30 12.83 2.70
C ALA A 96 -1.30 13.19 1.59
N PHE A 97 -1.35 14.42 1.10
CA PHE A 97 -0.49 14.91 0.03
C PHE A 97 0.47 15.98 0.53
N THR A 98 1.70 15.96 0.02
CA THR A 98 2.72 16.98 0.30
C THR A 98 3.58 17.20 -0.93
N VAL A 99 3.99 18.44 -1.16
CA VAL A 99 4.81 18.84 -2.32
C VAL A 99 5.97 19.71 -1.85
N ASP A 100 7.19 19.31 -2.24
CA ASP A 100 8.36 20.18 -2.22
C ASP A 100 8.68 20.57 -3.67
N ASP A 101 8.43 21.83 -4.05
CA ASP A 101 8.66 22.34 -5.40
C ASP A 101 9.93 23.20 -5.43
N TYR A 102 10.89 22.78 -6.25
CA TYR A 102 12.16 23.46 -6.43
C TYR A 102 12.21 24.07 -7.82
N ASP A 103 12.44 25.38 -7.86
CA ASP A 103 12.66 26.13 -9.09
C ASP A 103 14.10 25.97 -9.62
N GLU A 104 14.52 24.72 -9.81
CA GLU A 104 15.84 24.35 -10.33
C GLU A 104 15.86 22.92 -10.89
N ALA A 105 16.87 22.63 -11.73
CA ALA A 105 17.17 21.27 -12.18
C ALA A 105 17.80 20.41 -11.07
N TYR A 106 17.59 19.10 -11.14
CA TYR A 106 18.11 18.18 -10.14
C TYR A 106 19.63 18.06 -10.19
N ASN A 107 20.21 18.07 -11.39
CA ASN A 107 21.63 17.89 -11.59
C ASN A 107 22.44 19.17 -11.29
N ARG A 108 22.53 19.54 -10.00
CA ARG A 108 23.29 20.69 -9.50
C ARG A 108 24.39 20.24 -8.52
N ALA A 109 25.47 21.01 -8.44
CA ALA A 109 26.54 20.77 -7.47
C ALA A 109 26.00 20.68 -6.03
N GLY A 110 26.41 19.64 -5.29
CA GLY A 110 25.98 19.39 -3.91
C GLY A 110 24.73 18.52 -3.78
N ARG A 111 24.07 18.15 -4.88
CA ARG A 111 22.96 17.20 -4.88
C ARG A 111 23.49 15.77 -4.73
N PRO A 112 22.76 14.89 -4.00
CA PRO A 112 23.09 13.49 -4.02
C PRO A 112 22.93 12.92 -5.43
N GLN A 113 23.77 11.95 -5.80
CA GLN A 113 23.67 11.33 -7.12
C GLN A 113 22.58 10.26 -7.09
N ILE A 114 21.75 10.20 -8.13
CA ILE A 114 20.86 9.06 -8.38
C ILE A 114 21.72 7.94 -8.96
N PRO A 115 21.90 6.80 -8.27
CA PRO A 115 22.77 5.75 -8.76
C PRO A 115 22.27 5.18 -10.09
N SER A 116 23.19 4.84 -10.99
CA SER A 116 22.85 4.19 -12.26
C SER A 116 22.17 2.81 -12.08
N SER A 117 22.30 2.20 -10.90
CA SER A 117 21.55 0.99 -10.54
C SER A 117 20.04 1.25 -10.39
N LEU A 118 19.61 2.48 -10.08
CA LEU A 118 18.19 2.88 -10.16
C LEU A 118 17.70 3.00 -11.61
N THR A 119 18.60 3.19 -12.59
CA THR A 119 18.27 3.33 -14.01
C THR A 119 18.60 2.09 -14.87
N GLY A 120 19.28 1.08 -14.32
CA GLY A 120 19.65 -0.18 -15.01
C GLY A 120 18.48 -1.10 -15.39
N SER A 121 18.70 -2.35 -15.81
CA SER A 121 17.60 -3.29 -16.15
C SER A 121 17.28 -4.33 -15.06
N GLN A 122 18.06 -4.35 -13.98
CA GLN A 122 18.00 -5.38 -12.93
C GLN A 122 17.41 -4.83 -11.61
N PRO A 123 16.74 -5.67 -10.80
CA PRO A 123 16.34 -5.27 -9.46
C PRO A 123 17.57 -5.05 -8.59
N ALA A 124 17.52 -4.06 -7.71
CA ALA A 124 18.60 -3.76 -6.78
C ALA A 124 18.02 -3.27 -5.45
N ILE A 125 18.68 -3.66 -4.36
CA ILE A 125 18.51 -3.06 -3.04
C ILE A 125 19.69 -2.12 -2.85
N ILE A 126 19.39 -0.82 -2.76
CA ILE A 126 20.43 0.20 -2.67
C ILE A 126 20.15 1.04 -1.42
N PRO A 127 21.06 1.07 -0.43
CA PRO A 127 20.95 1.99 0.68
C PRO A 127 21.17 3.41 0.13
N LEU A 128 20.14 4.25 0.19
CA LEU A 128 20.15 5.63 -0.33
C LEU A 128 19.55 6.62 0.67
N PRO A 129 20.05 6.68 1.93
CA PRO A 129 19.53 7.61 2.93
C PRO A 129 19.56 9.07 2.49
N GLU A 130 20.48 9.44 1.60
CA GLU A 130 20.59 10.78 1.01
C GLU A 130 19.38 11.17 0.13
N LEU A 131 18.65 10.19 -0.41
CA LEU A 131 17.48 10.41 -1.26
C LEU A 131 16.16 10.28 -0.49
N ASP A 132 16.16 9.72 0.74
CA ASP A 132 14.95 9.50 1.54
C ASP A 132 14.10 10.78 1.69
N GLN A 133 14.76 11.92 1.85
CA GLN A 133 14.10 13.22 1.98
C GLN A 133 13.27 13.61 0.75
N PHE A 134 13.58 13.08 -0.44
CA PHE A 134 12.83 13.34 -1.67
C PHE A 134 11.65 12.40 -1.87
N PHE A 135 11.59 11.28 -1.14
CA PHE A 135 10.48 10.34 -1.19
C PHE A 135 9.53 10.48 0.00
N ARG A 136 9.96 11.15 1.07
CA ARG A 136 9.18 11.19 2.30
C ARG A 136 9.23 12.55 2.97
N SER A 137 8.05 13.16 3.05
CA SER A 137 7.88 14.40 3.82
C SER A 137 8.23 14.22 5.29
N LYS A 138 8.72 15.29 5.91
CA LYS A 138 8.99 15.37 7.36
C LYS A 138 7.74 15.13 8.22
N THR A 139 6.56 15.38 7.68
CA THR A 139 5.27 15.18 8.37
C THR A 139 4.70 13.77 8.18
N CYS A 140 5.31 12.93 7.34
CA CYS A 140 4.85 11.58 7.09
C CYS A 140 5.02 10.71 8.35
N PRO A 141 3.98 9.96 8.77
CA PRO A 141 4.08 8.99 9.85
C PRO A 141 5.22 8.00 9.60
N LYS A 142 6.04 7.76 10.62
CA LYS A 142 7.23 6.87 10.63
C LYS A 142 6.98 5.56 11.35
N THR A 143 5.96 5.52 12.20
CA THR A 143 5.65 4.35 13.03
C THR A 143 4.18 3.99 12.91
N GLU A 144 3.85 2.74 13.18
CA GLU A 144 2.46 2.30 13.26
C GLU A 144 1.66 3.10 14.31
N ALA A 145 2.28 3.45 15.44
CA ALA A 145 1.65 4.26 16.48
C ALA A 145 1.22 5.65 15.96
N GLU A 146 1.92 6.19 14.98
CA GLU A 146 1.52 7.45 14.32
C GLU A 146 0.36 7.24 13.34
N PHE A 147 0.27 6.10 12.66
CA PHE A 147 -0.90 5.73 11.85
C PHE A 147 -2.15 5.42 12.68
N LEU A 148 -1.97 4.99 13.94
CA LEU A 148 -3.07 4.78 14.89
C LEU A 148 -3.64 6.08 15.47
N LYS A 149 -3.01 7.23 15.22
CA LYS A 149 -3.57 8.52 15.65
C LYS A 149 -4.88 8.78 14.90
N PRO A 150 -5.86 9.42 15.56
CA PRO A 150 -7.16 9.67 14.95
C PRO A 150 -7.04 10.39 13.61
N ASN A 151 -7.78 9.89 12.61
CA ASN A 151 -7.92 10.50 11.30
C ASN A 151 -6.60 10.68 10.51
N VAL A 152 -5.57 9.88 10.77
CA VAL A 152 -4.38 9.81 9.91
C VAL A 152 -4.69 8.88 8.73
N PRO A 153 -4.63 9.37 7.47
CA PRO A 153 -4.82 8.51 6.30
C PRO A 153 -3.79 7.38 6.25
N LEU A 154 -4.22 6.22 5.77
CA LEU A 154 -3.35 5.05 5.60
C LEU A 154 -2.30 5.27 4.50
N LEU A 155 -2.62 6.08 3.48
CA LEU A 155 -1.77 6.41 2.34
C LEU A 155 -1.30 7.87 2.39
N HIS A 156 0.00 8.06 2.28
CA HIS A 156 0.69 9.35 2.22
C HIS A 156 1.48 9.42 0.91
N ILE A 157 1.22 10.45 0.10
CA ILE A 157 1.96 10.73 -1.13
C ILE A 157 2.81 11.98 -0.93
N HIS A 158 4.09 11.87 -1.23
CA HIS A 158 5.02 12.99 -1.26
C HIS A 158 5.56 13.19 -2.67
N PHE A 159 5.49 14.42 -3.15
CA PHE A 159 6.10 14.83 -4.41
C PHE A 159 7.30 15.72 -4.10
N THR A 160 8.44 15.44 -4.73
CA THR A 160 9.50 16.43 -4.86
C THR A 160 9.71 16.74 -6.33
N VAL A 161 9.55 18.00 -6.72
CA VAL A 161 9.50 18.42 -8.11
C VAL A 161 10.67 19.34 -8.45
N PHE A 162 11.37 19.01 -9.53
CA PHE A 162 12.44 19.79 -10.16
C PHE A 162 12.05 20.12 -11.61
N HIS A 163 12.87 20.89 -12.33
CA HIS A 163 12.62 21.19 -13.75
C HIS A 163 12.71 19.97 -14.66
N ASP A 164 13.60 19.03 -14.33
CA ASP A 164 13.98 17.88 -15.15
C ASP A 164 13.62 16.53 -14.51
N LEU A 165 13.09 16.54 -13.28
CA LEU A 165 12.92 15.34 -12.47
C LEU A 165 11.81 15.49 -11.44
N THR A 166 11.05 14.43 -11.21
CA THR A 166 10.07 14.34 -10.12
C THR A 166 10.29 13.05 -9.32
N PHE A 167 10.43 13.18 -8.01
CA PHE A 167 10.32 12.06 -7.08
C PHE A 167 8.88 11.94 -6.60
N ILE A 168 8.38 10.72 -6.55
CA ILE A 168 7.08 10.39 -5.97
C ILE A 168 7.31 9.32 -4.91
N GLY A 169 6.96 9.58 -3.67
CA GLY A 169 6.96 8.58 -2.62
C GLY A 169 5.55 8.27 -2.14
N ALA A 170 5.17 7.00 -2.22
CA ALA A 170 3.93 6.48 -1.66
C ALA A 170 4.24 5.70 -0.38
N THR A 171 3.85 6.25 0.77
CA THR A 171 4.09 5.68 2.09
C THR A 171 2.79 5.24 2.74
N GLY A 172 2.78 4.08 3.39
CA GLY A 172 1.62 3.65 4.16
C GLY A 172 1.97 2.59 5.20
N SER A 173 1.04 2.26 6.10
CA SER A 173 1.21 1.09 6.96
C SER A 173 1.09 -0.17 6.12
N HIS A 174 2.03 -1.11 6.29
CA HIS A 174 2.00 -2.39 5.58
C HIS A 174 0.76 -3.22 5.93
N MET A 175 0.05 -2.90 7.02
CA MET A 175 -1.22 -3.59 7.33
C MET A 175 -2.29 -3.25 6.28
N GLY A 176 -2.21 -2.05 5.71
CA GLY A 176 -3.15 -1.57 4.71
C GLY A 176 -2.87 -2.05 3.30
N PHE A 177 -1.59 -2.25 2.96
CA PHE A 177 -1.17 -2.63 1.61
C PHE A 177 0.03 -3.55 1.66
N ASP A 178 0.01 -4.59 0.83
CA ASP A 178 1.22 -5.25 0.37
C ASP A 178 1.73 -4.56 -0.92
N LEU A 179 2.91 -4.99 -1.38
CA LEU A 179 3.50 -4.45 -2.61
C LEU A 179 2.60 -4.67 -3.85
N LEU A 180 1.75 -5.71 -3.86
CA LEU A 180 0.85 -6.00 -4.98
C LEU A 180 -0.35 -5.06 -4.99
N GLY A 181 -0.96 -4.82 -3.83
CA GLY A 181 -2.04 -3.85 -3.65
C GLY A 181 -1.61 -2.46 -4.08
N ILE A 182 -0.39 -2.05 -3.73
CA ILE A 182 0.20 -0.79 -4.23
C ILE A 182 0.40 -0.83 -5.74
N ALA A 183 0.93 -1.92 -6.32
CA ALA A 183 1.12 -2.02 -7.77
C ALA A 183 -0.21 -1.93 -8.55
N VAL A 184 -1.27 -2.57 -8.04
CA VAL A 184 -2.63 -2.46 -8.62
C VAL A 184 -3.14 -1.03 -8.54
N LEU A 185 -2.98 -0.37 -7.39
CA LEU A 185 -3.36 1.03 -7.21
C LEU A 185 -2.61 1.96 -8.18
N LEU A 186 -1.29 1.82 -8.31
CA LEU A 186 -0.48 2.61 -9.23
C LEU A 186 -0.85 2.37 -10.70
N GLY A 187 -1.13 1.12 -11.06
CA GLY A 187 -1.59 0.76 -12.40
C GLY A 187 -2.93 1.42 -12.73
N ALA A 188 -3.90 1.34 -11.82
CA ALA A 188 -5.19 2.01 -11.96
C ALA A 188 -5.04 3.54 -12.00
N TRP A 189 -4.19 4.12 -11.15
CA TRP A 189 -3.93 5.56 -11.13
C TRP A 189 -3.35 6.07 -12.44
N THR A 190 -2.39 5.35 -13.00
CA THR A 190 -1.81 5.67 -14.32
C THR A 190 -2.87 5.66 -15.42
N ARG A 191 -3.82 4.71 -15.38
CA ARG A 191 -4.94 4.66 -16.34
C ARG A 191 -5.86 5.88 -16.23
N VAL A 192 -6.17 6.32 -15.00
CA VAL A 192 -6.93 7.56 -14.78
C VAL A 192 -6.19 8.77 -15.37
N ILE A 193 -4.88 8.87 -15.13
CA ILE A 193 -4.04 9.97 -15.67
C ILE A 193 -4.01 9.95 -17.20
N ASN A 194 -3.98 8.76 -17.81
CA ASN A 194 -4.00 8.62 -19.28
C ASN A 194 -5.35 8.94 -19.92
N GLY A 195 -6.40 9.18 -19.13
CA GLY A 195 -7.74 9.43 -19.64
C GLY A 195 -8.45 8.17 -20.15
N ASP A 196 -8.05 6.99 -19.67
CA ASP A 196 -8.82 5.75 -19.90
C ASP A 196 -10.26 5.92 -19.42
N ASP A 197 -11.19 5.17 -20.02
CA ASP A 197 -12.55 5.07 -19.51
C ASP A 197 -12.54 4.61 -18.04
N PHE A 198 -12.98 5.50 -17.15
CA PHE A 198 -12.96 5.31 -15.71
C PHE A 198 -13.82 4.12 -15.29
N ASP A 199 -14.89 3.81 -16.04
CA ASP A 199 -15.75 2.68 -15.76
C ASP A 199 -15.09 1.35 -16.11
N ALA A 200 -14.17 1.35 -17.07
CA ALA A 200 -13.36 0.19 -17.46
C ALA A 200 -12.14 -0.05 -16.55
N ILE A 201 -11.89 0.80 -15.55
CA ILE A 201 -10.85 0.56 -14.53
C ILE A 201 -11.42 -0.38 -13.47
N PRO A 202 -10.85 -1.59 -13.28
CA PRO A 202 -11.28 -2.50 -12.24
C PRO A 202 -11.15 -1.82 -10.88
N GLY A 203 -12.26 -1.75 -10.14
CA GLY A 203 -12.23 -1.32 -8.75
C GLY A 203 -11.63 -2.40 -7.86
N MET A 204 -11.18 -1.99 -6.69
CA MET A 204 -10.96 -2.88 -5.56
C MET A 204 -12.16 -2.75 -4.64
N GLU A 205 -12.97 -3.81 -4.55
CA GLU A 205 -14.08 -3.84 -3.60
C GLU A 205 -13.54 -3.58 -2.19
N TRP A 206 -14.27 -2.76 -1.43
CA TRP A 206 -13.88 -2.34 -0.09
C TRP A 206 -13.71 -3.53 0.86
N ASP A 207 -14.51 -4.57 0.70
CA ASP A 207 -14.51 -5.80 1.50
C ASP A 207 -14.26 -7.06 0.68
N ALA A 208 -13.63 -6.98 -0.50
CA ALA A 208 -13.45 -8.10 -1.44
C ALA A 208 -13.35 -9.45 -0.72
N GLN A 209 -14.48 -10.18 -0.65
CA GLN A 209 -14.56 -11.51 -0.08
C GLN A 209 -14.68 -12.47 -1.26
N PRO A 210 -13.58 -12.73 -1.99
CA PRO A 210 -13.62 -13.55 -3.20
C PRO A 210 -14.16 -14.96 -2.94
N PHE A 211 -14.23 -15.35 -1.65
CA PHE A 211 -14.74 -16.64 -1.22
C PHE A 211 -16.08 -16.60 -0.46
N ALA A 212 -16.71 -15.44 -0.23
CA ALA A 212 -17.94 -15.36 0.56
C ALA A 212 -19.06 -16.28 0.04
N HIS A 213 -19.18 -16.41 -1.28
CA HIS A 213 -20.17 -17.29 -1.92
C HIS A 213 -19.84 -18.79 -1.80
N TYR A 214 -18.61 -19.14 -1.40
CA TYR A 214 -18.16 -20.51 -1.20
C TYR A 214 -18.08 -20.90 0.29
N VAL A 215 -18.36 -19.97 1.21
CA VAL A 215 -18.43 -20.25 2.65
C VAL A 215 -19.88 -20.64 2.98
N PRO A 216 -20.19 -21.92 3.25
CA PRO A 216 -21.49 -22.29 3.82
C PRO A 216 -21.67 -21.60 5.19
N ALA A 217 -22.92 -21.29 5.55
CA ALA A 217 -23.26 -20.61 6.81
C ALA A 217 -22.51 -21.23 8.01
N PRO A 218 -21.94 -20.41 8.91
CA PRO A 218 -20.85 -20.86 9.78
C PRO A 218 -21.33 -21.89 10.82
N ASP A 219 -20.76 -23.09 10.79
CA ASP A 219 -20.58 -23.93 11.98
C ASP A 219 -19.24 -23.52 12.64
N SER A 220 -19.31 -23.07 13.89
CA SER A 220 -18.21 -22.52 14.68
C SER A 220 -17.05 -23.48 15.00
N SER A 221 -16.99 -24.66 14.37
CA SER A 221 -16.06 -25.73 14.73
C SER A 221 -14.98 -26.07 13.70
N LEU A 222 -14.98 -25.47 12.51
CA LEU A 222 -14.08 -25.89 11.42
C LEU A 222 -13.08 -24.81 11.00
N VAL A 223 -12.02 -24.65 11.80
CA VAL A 223 -10.76 -24.08 11.30
C VAL A 223 -9.94 -25.21 10.69
N THR A 224 -9.87 -25.26 9.36
CA THR A 224 -8.89 -26.08 8.61
C THR A 224 -8.04 -25.17 7.72
N PRO A 225 -6.77 -25.53 7.46
CA PRO A 225 -5.79 -24.58 6.92
C PRO A 225 -6.07 -24.35 5.43
N ILE A 226 -6.19 -23.07 5.08
CA ILE A 226 -6.42 -22.62 3.71
C ILE A 226 -5.18 -22.96 2.87
N ARG A 227 -5.35 -23.81 1.85
CA ARG A 227 -4.39 -23.95 0.76
C ARG A 227 -4.67 -22.81 -0.23
N THR A 228 -4.06 -21.65 0.01
CA THR A 228 -4.23 -20.45 -0.81
C THR A 228 -3.66 -20.68 -2.21
N SER A 229 -4.39 -20.22 -3.23
CA SER A 229 -3.85 -19.96 -4.54
C SER A 229 -2.79 -18.87 -4.43
N LEU A 230 -1.52 -19.26 -4.43
CA LEU A 230 -0.38 -18.36 -4.50
C LEU A 230 -0.40 -17.64 -5.85
N ARG A 231 -0.71 -16.34 -5.85
CA ARG A 231 -0.39 -15.42 -6.95
C ARG A 231 0.23 -14.16 -6.35
N GLY A 232 1.33 -13.71 -6.95
CA GLY A 232 2.27 -12.75 -6.36
C GLY A 232 3.57 -13.40 -5.92
N PHE A 233 4.67 -12.65 -5.86
CA PHE A 233 6.07 -13.08 -5.62
C PHE A 233 6.64 -14.13 -6.60
N PHE A 234 5.87 -15.16 -7.00
CA PHE A 234 6.26 -16.30 -7.84
C PHE A 234 6.27 -16.03 -9.34
N GLU A 235 6.08 -14.77 -9.75
CA GLU A 235 6.36 -14.34 -11.14
C GLU A 235 7.85 -14.04 -11.38
N LEU A 236 8.62 -13.88 -10.31
CA LEU A 236 10.07 -13.85 -10.35
C LEU A 236 10.59 -15.29 -10.45
N GLY A 237 11.57 -15.55 -11.32
CA GLY A 237 12.24 -16.84 -11.34
C GLY A 237 12.80 -17.17 -9.96
N TRP A 238 12.72 -18.43 -9.53
CA TRP A 238 13.03 -18.88 -8.16
C TRP A 238 14.36 -18.35 -7.59
N LEU A 239 15.39 -18.19 -8.43
CA LEU A 239 16.68 -17.60 -8.05
C LEU A 239 16.58 -16.12 -7.65
N SER A 240 15.80 -15.32 -8.38
CA SER A 240 15.60 -13.89 -8.09
C SER A 240 14.75 -13.67 -6.83
N GLN A 241 13.79 -14.56 -6.56
CA GLN A 241 13.04 -14.55 -5.31
C GLN A 241 13.94 -14.84 -4.09
N ILE A 242 14.79 -15.87 -4.19
CA ILE A 242 15.71 -16.26 -3.11
C ILE A 242 16.74 -15.15 -2.87
N SER A 243 17.29 -14.57 -3.94
CA SER A 243 18.25 -13.46 -3.83
C SER A 243 17.62 -12.22 -3.18
N PHE A 244 16.43 -11.83 -3.62
CA PHE A 244 15.70 -10.71 -3.04
C PHE A 244 15.35 -10.96 -1.57
N MET A 245 14.76 -12.11 -1.25
CA MET A 245 14.34 -12.45 0.11
C MET A 245 15.55 -12.59 1.04
N GLY A 246 16.64 -13.19 0.56
CA GLY A 246 17.89 -13.31 1.31
C GLY A 246 18.50 -11.95 1.63
N GLN A 247 18.56 -11.05 0.65
CA GLN A 247 19.05 -9.68 0.86
C GLN A 247 18.12 -8.85 1.74
N PHE A 248 16.80 -8.96 1.55
CA PHE A 248 15.80 -8.27 2.36
C PHE A 248 15.84 -8.71 3.83
N MET A 249 15.89 -10.02 4.09
CA MET A 249 15.99 -10.57 5.45
C MET A 249 17.33 -10.24 6.10
N LEU A 250 18.43 -10.34 5.34
CA LEU A 250 19.77 -9.97 5.84
C LEU A 250 19.85 -8.47 6.15
N SER A 251 19.25 -7.62 5.32
CA SER A 251 19.20 -6.17 5.54
C SER A 251 18.40 -5.81 6.79
N ASN A 252 17.25 -6.45 7.02
CA ASN A 252 16.45 -6.27 8.23
C ASN A 252 17.15 -6.79 9.50
N LEU A 253 17.97 -7.84 9.37
CA LEU A 253 18.70 -8.43 10.50
C LEU A 253 19.94 -7.62 10.89
N LEU A 254 20.65 -7.07 9.89
CA LEU A 254 21.91 -6.35 10.08
C LEU A 254 21.70 -4.88 10.50
N ASP A 255 20.57 -4.27 10.16
CA ASP A 255 20.29 -2.88 10.51
C ASP A 255 18.89 -2.71 11.15
N PRO A 256 18.72 -3.12 12.43
CA PRO A 256 17.43 -3.06 13.12
C PRO A 256 16.92 -1.63 13.39
N LYS A 257 17.70 -0.59 13.02
CA LYS A 257 17.30 0.81 13.09
C LYS A 257 17.08 1.32 11.67
N ALA A 258 15.83 1.26 11.22
CA ALA A 258 15.35 1.74 9.92
C ALA A 258 16.17 2.89 9.31
N VAL A 259 17.04 2.53 8.35
CA VAL A 259 17.62 3.42 7.34
C VAL A 259 16.92 3.06 6.03
N GLY A 260 16.46 4.05 5.27
CA GLY A 260 15.64 3.82 4.08
C GLY A 260 16.31 2.90 3.06
N TYR A 261 15.57 1.90 2.60
CA TYR A 261 15.95 1.05 1.48
C TYR A 261 14.97 1.31 0.33
N VAL A 262 15.49 1.76 -0.81
CA VAL A 262 14.70 1.88 -2.04
C VAL A 262 14.72 0.52 -2.73
N VAL A 263 13.54 -0.11 -2.84
CA VAL A 263 13.37 -1.38 -3.54
C VAL A 263 12.88 -1.12 -4.97
N ARG A 264 13.66 -1.55 -5.95
CA ARG A 264 13.30 -1.46 -7.37
C ARG A 264 12.89 -2.82 -7.94
N VAL A 265 11.72 -2.89 -8.59
CA VAL A 265 11.24 -4.06 -9.34
C VAL A 265 11.24 -3.73 -10.85
N PRO A 266 12.04 -4.40 -11.70
CA PRO A 266 12.07 -4.11 -13.14
C PRO A 266 10.82 -4.63 -13.86
N LYS A 267 10.57 -4.11 -15.07
CA LYS A 267 9.60 -4.67 -16.01
C LYS A 267 10.02 -6.09 -16.39
N ALA A 268 9.10 -7.05 -16.30
CA ALA A 268 9.36 -8.43 -16.72
C ALA A 268 9.81 -8.47 -18.20
N PRO A 269 10.79 -9.32 -18.57
CA PRO A 269 11.31 -9.39 -19.94
C PRO A 269 10.40 -10.15 -20.92
N PHE A 270 9.16 -10.48 -20.56
CA PHE A 270 8.20 -11.08 -21.47
C PHE A 270 6.87 -10.35 -21.39
N GLY A 271 6.33 -10.07 -22.58
CA GLY A 271 5.23 -9.14 -22.82
C GLY A 271 4.04 -9.32 -21.90
N CYS A 272 3.49 -8.18 -21.50
CA CYS A 272 2.11 -8.08 -21.10
C CYS A 272 1.25 -8.62 -22.25
N ALA A 273 0.81 -9.87 -22.12
CA ALA A 273 -0.30 -10.41 -22.90
C ALA A 273 -1.44 -10.62 -21.91
N ALA A 274 -2.25 -9.57 -21.72
CA ALA A 274 -3.60 -9.75 -21.21
C ALA A 274 -4.38 -10.52 -22.29
N TYR A 275 -4.53 -11.84 -22.12
CA TYR A 275 -5.51 -12.58 -22.89
C TYR A 275 -6.89 -12.25 -22.32
N ILE A 276 -7.61 -11.36 -23.02
CA ILE A 276 -9.04 -11.16 -22.86
C ILE A 276 -9.70 -12.04 -23.91
N GLY A 277 -10.26 -13.18 -23.49
CA GLY A 277 -11.08 -14.06 -24.32
C GLY A 277 -12.51 -14.14 -23.75
N PRO A 278 -13.54 -14.30 -24.60
CA PRO A 278 -14.94 -14.18 -24.20
C PRO A 278 -15.37 -15.35 -23.30
N TYR A 279 -16.22 -15.06 -22.32
CA TYR A 279 -17.06 -16.07 -21.67
C TYR A 279 -17.93 -16.74 -22.75
N PRO A 280 -17.88 -18.06 -22.94
CA PRO A 280 -18.94 -18.76 -23.63
C PRO A 280 -20.15 -18.81 -22.71
N ASN A 281 -21.23 -18.15 -23.13
CA ASN A 281 -22.57 -18.55 -22.73
C ASN A 281 -22.82 -19.99 -23.23
N ALA A 282 -23.36 -20.83 -22.35
CA ALA A 282 -24.19 -21.99 -22.68
C ALA A 282 -24.97 -22.33 -21.40
N ASP A 283 -26.21 -21.91 -21.23
CA ASP A 283 -27.39 -22.49 -21.87
C ASP A 283 -27.10 -23.41 -23.06
N ASN A 284 -27.08 -24.72 -22.78
CA ASN A 284 -27.88 -25.73 -23.48
C ASN A 284 -27.52 -27.16 -23.00
N ALA A 285 -28.23 -27.62 -21.95
CA ALA A 285 -28.75 -28.98 -21.82
C ALA A 285 -29.87 -29.00 -20.78
#